data_AF-A0A561C5E9-F1
#
_entry.id   AF-A0A561C5E9-F1
#
_cell.length_a   1.000
_cell.length_b   1.000
_cell.length_c   1.000
_cell.angle_alpha   90.00
_cell.angle_beta   90.00
_cell.angle_gamma   90.00
#
_symmetry.space_group_name_H-M   'P 1'
#
loop_
_entity.id
_entity.type
_entity.pdbx_description
1 polymer ?
#
loop_
_entity_poly.entity_id
_entity_poly.type
_entity_poly.pdbx_seq_one_letter_code
_entity_poly.pdbx_strand_id
1 'polypeptide(L)'
;MPLLDHCLPAGLALALALAAPAARAADPVLLVTSPAALQAAEKSGAGFAHWIGDAPASADGIANNQVLMRTPAWQSIATPLGDSIARIQRSDRQAGVGISRYPHRLFDARWLASPDAFFELVGVANRMDRRPFQRGACGETRLVYRLAYRTAAMQSRLPMTVNVELRGDAPDADGSCASTARRWQPPQPSMQDEALGRWLVSADGPLAPQRLAPARIAQITTNLQSVRWPSAVRPDLGGHAEYMLRAFRWNAGTRRFDVAPLENTPDVARLKANAPLRKELRQWLQQPDNLRTLDEATLQIPEKFLATEAISVAPRGLARLANRPFAQLFPPGEWQPVPGSRTLPSPQALLRRLDDLSCMGCHQSRAVAGFHLLGVDRRGASRTFTAGNALALPHSPHLQDELARRGRYVHAALSAPQPDPFRPLAEPEGTDAAPEKATVGASCEPTRITQSANPWLDRAEKLPRVACEGAHSVCEKTSVGFPGGMCSGPCDPLDRNGTCGGIAILSDFNQCLAANRPFGECLGRHTRPGKLRSCSAQQPCRDDFICAQAEGQPEGRGACIPPYFLFQMRVDGHS
;
A
#
# COMPACT_ATOMS: atom_id res chain seq x y z
N MET A 1 86.41 3.19 38.18
CA MET A 1 86.41 1.87 37.52
C MET A 1 85.13 1.75 36.73
N PRO A 2 85.21 1.42 35.43
CA PRO A 2 84.06 1.39 34.53
C PRO A 2 83.33 0.04 34.63
N LEU A 3 82.05 -0.01 34.22
CA LEU A 3 81.38 -1.08 33.45
C LEU A 3 79.87 -0.81 33.40
N LEU A 4 79.36 -0.73 32.16
CA LEU A 4 78.04 -1.17 31.65
C LEU A 4 76.80 -0.46 32.23
N ASP A 5 75.92 0.17 31.45
CA ASP A 5 75.00 -0.38 30.44
C ASP A 5 74.14 0.82 29.93
N HIS A 6 73.57 0.96 28.73
CA HIS A 6 73.12 0.07 27.67
C HIS A 6 73.00 0.85 26.33
N CYS A 7 73.13 0.13 25.22
CA CYS A 7 72.79 0.54 23.87
C CYS A 7 71.29 0.86 23.68
N LEU A 8 71.00 1.94 22.95
CA LEU A 8 69.71 2.18 22.28
C LEU A 8 69.89 1.91 20.77
N PRO A 9 69.04 1.06 20.14
CA PRO A 9 69.18 0.69 18.74
C PRO A 9 68.49 1.68 17.79
N ALA A 10 69.00 1.66 16.57
CA ALA A 10 68.60 2.44 15.41
C ALA A 10 67.14 2.23 15.00
N GLY A 11 66.57 3.29 14.39
CA GLY A 11 65.18 3.41 14.00
C GLY A 11 64.70 2.39 12.96
N LEU A 12 63.48 1.90 13.21
CA LEU A 12 62.65 1.20 12.23
C LEU A 12 61.79 2.25 11.51
N ALA A 13 62.02 2.45 10.21
CA ALA A 13 61.12 3.22 9.36
C ALA A 13 59.89 2.36 9.03
N LEU A 14 58.75 2.71 9.60
CA LEU A 14 57.45 2.07 9.35
C LEU A 14 56.87 2.62 8.03
N ALA A 15 56.87 1.81 6.98
CA ALA A 15 56.14 2.11 5.75
C ALA A 15 54.64 1.97 6.00
N LEU A 16 53.95 3.10 6.25
CA LEU A 16 52.50 3.18 6.22
C LEU A 16 52.02 3.07 4.77
N ALA A 17 51.61 1.87 4.36
CA ALA A 17 50.80 1.68 3.18
C ALA A 17 49.45 2.37 3.42
N LEU A 18 49.20 3.48 2.71
CA LEU A 18 47.89 4.11 2.59
C LEU A 18 46.95 3.15 1.84
N ALA A 19 46.32 2.23 2.58
CA ALA A 19 45.14 1.55 2.08
C ALA A 19 44.05 2.61 1.87
N ALA A 20 43.73 2.91 0.62
CA ALA A 20 42.55 3.71 0.29
C ALA A 20 41.34 3.11 1.04
N PRO A 21 40.48 3.93 1.67
CA PRO A 21 39.30 3.40 2.34
C PRO A 21 38.51 2.61 1.29
N ALA A 22 38.35 1.31 1.51
CA ALA A 22 37.48 0.49 0.68
C ALA A 22 36.10 1.16 0.72
N ALA A 23 35.71 1.81 -0.38
CA ALA A 23 34.42 2.46 -0.50
C ALA A 23 33.37 1.40 -0.21
N ARG A 24 32.72 1.51 0.95
CA ARG A 24 31.66 0.57 1.34
C ARG A 24 30.56 0.67 0.29
N ALA A 25 30.30 -0.42 -0.41
CA ALA A 25 29.22 -0.47 -1.39
C ALA A 25 27.92 -0.03 -0.72
N ALA A 26 27.14 0.81 -1.40
CA ALA A 26 25.88 1.29 -0.86
C ALA A 26 24.91 0.13 -0.62
N ASP A 27 24.02 0.28 0.35
CA ASP A 27 22.98 -0.71 0.57
C ASP A 27 21.99 -0.73 -0.61
N PRO A 28 21.48 -1.92 -1.00
CA PRO A 28 20.49 -2.01 -2.07
C PRO A 28 19.24 -1.18 -1.76
N VAL A 29 18.80 -0.38 -2.73
CA VAL A 29 17.56 0.38 -2.64
C VAL A 29 16.37 -0.59 -2.73
N LEU A 30 15.48 -0.51 -1.73
CA LEU A 30 14.30 -1.38 -1.63
C LEU A 30 13.03 -0.70 -2.15
N LEU A 31 12.93 0.61 -1.94
CA LEU A 31 11.77 1.42 -2.30
C LEU A 31 12.21 2.87 -2.50
N VAL A 32 11.82 3.46 -3.62
CA VAL A 32 11.98 4.89 -3.89
C VAL A 32 10.61 5.55 -3.81
N THR A 33 10.45 6.54 -2.94
CA THR A 33 9.21 7.31 -2.74
C THR A 33 9.39 8.82 -2.81
N SER A 34 10.64 9.30 -2.97
CA SER A 34 10.91 10.73 -3.10
C SER A 34 10.20 11.30 -4.34
N PRO A 35 9.34 12.32 -4.18
CA PRO A 35 8.67 12.94 -5.31
C PRO A 35 9.64 13.50 -6.37
N ALA A 36 10.80 14.02 -5.96
CA ALA A 36 11.79 14.58 -6.89
C ALA A 36 12.51 13.47 -7.68
N ALA A 37 12.90 12.38 -7.01
CA ALA A 37 13.50 11.21 -7.67
C ALA A 37 12.54 10.58 -8.69
N LEU A 38 11.28 10.38 -8.30
CA LEU A 38 10.28 9.76 -9.16
C LEU A 38 9.94 10.65 -10.37
N GLN A 39 9.84 11.97 -10.20
CA GLN A 39 9.66 12.91 -11.32
C GLN A 39 10.83 12.88 -12.30
N ALA A 40 12.07 12.80 -11.81
CA ALA A 40 13.24 12.69 -12.68
C ALA A 40 13.23 11.38 -13.48
N ALA A 41 12.80 10.26 -12.86
CA ALA A 41 12.64 8.98 -13.55
C ALA A 41 11.50 9.00 -14.58
N GLU A 42 10.36 9.62 -14.27
CA GLU A 42 9.22 9.76 -15.21
C GLU A 42 9.60 10.49 -16.49
N LYS A 43 10.29 11.64 -16.35
CA LYS A 43 10.79 12.43 -17.49
C LYS A 43 11.79 11.67 -18.38
N SER A 44 12.26 10.53 -17.91
CA SER A 44 13.35 9.75 -18.50
C SER A 44 12.92 8.32 -18.83
N GLY A 45 11.62 8.07 -19.04
CA GLY A 45 11.09 6.81 -19.56
C GLY A 45 10.29 5.96 -18.56
N ALA A 46 10.23 6.34 -17.28
CA ALA A 46 9.41 5.65 -16.29
C ALA A 46 8.00 6.25 -16.12
N GLY A 47 7.52 7.04 -17.10
CA GLY A 47 6.17 7.63 -17.07
C GLY A 47 5.08 6.61 -17.38
N PHE A 48 3.84 6.85 -16.91
CA PHE A 48 2.75 5.87 -17.11
C PHE A 48 2.41 5.63 -18.58
N ALA A 49 2.50 6.66 -19.42
CA ALA A 49 2.21 6.58 -20.86
C ALA A 49 3.05 5.54 -21.60
N HIS A 50 4.27 5.28 -21.12
CA HIS A 50 5.20 4.27 -21.64
C HIS A 50 4.56 2.87 -21.71
N TRP A 51 3.75 2.50 -20.71
CA TRP A 51 3.09 1.19 -20.64
C TRP A 51 1.87 1.09 -21.55
N ILE A 52 1.38 2.23 -22.01
CA ILE A 52 0.06 2.39 -22.61
C ILE A 52 0.18 2.80 -24.09
N GLY A 53 1.32 2.52 -24.71
CA GLY A 53 1.57 2.74 -26.12
C GLY A 53 2.14 4.12 -26.46
N ASP A 54 2.94 4.69 -25.55
CA ASP A 54 3.69 5.94 -25.73
C ASP A 54 2.80 7.12 -26.12
N ALA A 55 1.65 7.22 -25.45
CA ALA A 55 0.76 8.36 -25.57
C ALA A 55 1.53 9.69 -25.38
N PRO A 56 1.31 10.71 -26.24
CA PRO A 56 2.01 11.98 -26.13
C PRO A 56 1.89 12.59 -24.73
N ALA A 57 3.02 12.96 -24.15
CA ALA A 57 3.08 13.64 -22.86
C ALA A 57 2.63 15.11 -23.00
N SER A 58 2.10 15.68 -21.91
CA SER A 58 1.85 17.12 -21.83
C SER A 58 3.17 17.90 -21.63
N ALA A 59 3.10 19.25 -21.60
CA ALA A 59 4.26 20.11 -21.34
C ALA A 59 4.96 19.81 -20.00
N ASP A 60 4.28 19.22 -19.02
CA ASP A 60 4.85 18.80 -17.74
C ASP A 60 5.46 17.38 -17.74
N GLY A 61 5.45 16.71 -18.90
CA GLY A 61 6.04 15.37 -19.08
C GLY A 61 5.11 14.20 -18.71
N ILE A 62 3.86 14.46 -18.32
CA ILE A 62 2.88 13.42 -17.97
C ILE A 62 1.69 13.48 -18.95
N ALA A 63 1.28 12.33 -19.48
CA ALA A 63 0.07 12.26 -20.32
C ALA A 63 -1.19 12.31 -19.45
N ASN A 64 -2.16 13.14 -19.85
CA ASN A 64 -3.47 13.13 -19.22
C ASN A 64 -4.33 11.95 -19.70
N ASN A 65 -5.37 11.64 -18.92
CA ASN A 65 -6.20 10.47 -19.13
C ASN A 65 -7.05 10.57 -20.41
N GLN A 66 -7.35 11.78 -20.90
CA GLN A 66 -8.01 11.96 -22.21
C GLN A 66 -7.12 11.45 -23.35
N VAL A 67 -5.82 11.74 -23.33
CA VAL A 67 -4.87 11.23 -24.33
C VAL A 67 -4.69 9.73 -24.17
N LEU A 68 -4.53 9.22 -22.94
CA LEU A 68 -4.43 7.77 -22.68
C LEU A 68 -5.64 7.02 -23.23
N MET A 69 -6.85 7.56 -23.07
CA MET A 69 -8.11 6.95 -23.54
C MET A 69 -8.22 6.81 -25.07
N ARG A 70 -7.32 7.45 -25.84
CA ARG A 70 -7.22 7.23 -27.29
C ARG A 70 -6.46 5.95 -27.64
N THR A 71 -5.79 5.33 -26.67
CA THR A 71 -4.99 4.11 -26.89
C THR A 71 -5.81 2.85 -26.61
N PRO A 72 -5.71 1.80 -27.45
CA PRO A 72 -6.36 0.52 -27.19
C PRO A 72 -5.90 -0.12 -25.86
N ALA A 73 -4.64 0.10 -25.48
CA ALA A 73 -4.06 -0.38 -24.24
C ALA A 73 -4.80 0.19 -23.02
N TRP A 74 -5.00 1.51 -22.93
CA TRP A 74 -5.74 2.08 -21.80
C TRP A 74 -7.21 1.66 -21.80
N GLN A 75 -7.86 1.69 -22.97
CA GLN A 75 -9.26 1.31 -23.11
C GLN A 75 -9.53 -0.10 -22.58
N SER A 76 -8.60 -1.02 -22.80
CA SER A 76 -8.71 -2.41 -22.32
C SER A 76 -8.61 -2.58 -20.79
N ILE A 77 -8.07 -1.58 -20.07
CA ILE A 77 -8.05 -1.53 -18.60
C ILE A 77 -9.22 -0.69 -18.06
N ALA A 78 -9.44 0.50 -18.64
CA ALA A 78 -10.41 1.46 -18.14
C ALA A 78 -11.87 1.02 -18.37
N THR A 79 -12.17 0.36 -19.50
CA THR A 79 -13.53 -0.09 -19.81
C THR A 79 -14.04 -1.12 -18.81
N PRO A 80 -13.30 -2.21 -18.50
CA PRO A 80 -13.75 -3.16 -17.48
C PRO A 80 -13.92 -2.54 -16.09
N LEU A 81 -13.09 -1.57 -15.71
CA LEU A 81 -13.27 -0.83 -14.45
C LEU A 81 -14.58 -0.02 -14.44
N GLY A 82 -14.84 0.72 -15.53
CA GLY A 82 -16.09 1.47 -15.71
C GLY A 82 -17.32 0.58 -15.67
N ASP A 83 -17.29 -0.57 -16.33
CA ASP A 83 -18.39 -1.54 -16.34
C ASP A 83 -18.72 -2.07 -14.94
N SER A 84 -17.69 -2.34 -14.13
CA SER A 84 -17.86 -2.82 -12.75
C SER A 84 -18.38 -1.72 -11.83
N ILE A 85 -17.94 -0.47 -11.99
CA ILE A 85 -18.51 0.69 -11.27
C ILE A 85 -19.99 0.88 -11.64
N ALA A 86 -20.33 0.80 -12.92
CA ALA A 86 -21.70 0.91 -13.38
C ALA A 86 -22.58 -0.25 -12.85
N ARG A 87 -22.01 -1.44 -12.66
CA ARG A 87 -22.69 -2.58 -12.04
C ARG A 87 -23.03 -2.29 -10.58
N ILE A 88 -22.11 -1.72 -9.80
CA ILE A 88 -22.35 -1.30 -8.42
C ILE A 88 -23.52 -0.32 -8.36
N GLN A 89 -23.51 0.71 -9.21
CA GLN A 89 -24.58 1.71 -9.26
C GLN A 89 -25.96 1.11 -9.61
N ARG A 90 -26.01 0.09 -10.47
CA ARG A 90 -27.26 -0.62 -10.78
C ARG A 90 -27.76 -1.46 -9.61
N SER A 91 -26.86 -2.10 -8.86
CA SER A 91 -27.21 -2.92 -7.70
C SER A 91 -27.56 -2.10 -6.46
N ASP A 92 -27.05 -0.87 -6.36
CA ASP A 92 -27.26 0.01 -5.23
C ASP A 92 -27.76 1.38 -5.68
N ARG A 93 -29.07 1.61 -5.55
CA ARG A 93 -29.71 2.88 -5.93
C ARG A 93 -29.27 4.06 -5.07
N GLN A 94 -28.67 3.80 -3.91
CA GLN A 94 -28.10 4.83 -3.05
C GLN A 94 -26.67 5.21 -3.45
N ALA A 95 -26.03 4.43 -4.33
CA ALA A 95 -24.70 4.71 -4.84
C ALA A 95 -24.72 5.66 -6.03
N GLY A 96 -23.83 6.66 -5.99
CA GLY A 96 -23.62 7.57 -7.11
C GLY A 96 -22.52 8.60 -6.84
N VAL A 97 -22.31 9.47 -7.82
CA VAL A 97 -21.32 10.56 -7.76
C VAL A 97 -21.98 11.80 -7.18
N GLY A 98 -21.35 12.41 -6.18
CA GLY A 98 -21.79 13.66 -5.55
C GLY A 98 -22.41 13.46 -4.16
N ILE A 99 -21.95 14.25 -3.18
CA ILE A 99 -22.25 14.05 -1.75
C ILE A 99 -23.65 14.51 -1.37
N SER A 100 -24.21 15.48 -2.10
CA SER A 100 -25.52 16.05 -1.80
C SER A 100 -26.68 15.12 -2.17
N ARG A 101 -26.46 14.23 -3.15
CA ARG A 101 -27.50 13.36 -3.70
C ARG A 101 -27.37 11.90 -3.25
N TYR A 102 -26.15 11.41 -3.05
CA TYR A 102 -25.90 9.98 -2.82
C TYR A 102 -25.24 9.73 -1.47
N PRO A 103 -25.90 8.99 -0.55
CA PRO A 103 -25.29 8.63 0.73
C PRO A 103 -24.17 7.59 0.56
N HIS A 104 -24.21 6.76 -0.49
CA HIS A 104 -23.10 5.88 -0.85
C HIS A 104 -22.31 6.53 -2.00
N ARG A 105 -21.06 6.90 -1.72
CA ARG A 105 -20.22 7.71 -2.61
C ARG A 105 -19.46 6.79 -3.55
N LEU A 106 -19.87 6.76 -4.80
CA LEU A 106 -19.30 5.94 -5.85
C LEU A 106 -18.10 6.66 -6.50
N PHE A 107 -17.08 5.91 -6.89
CA PHE A 107 -16.00 6.43 -7.72
C PHE A 107 -16.54 6.93 -9.07
N ASP A 108 -16.13 8.13 -9.47
CA ASP A 108 -16.49 8.67 -10.79
C ASP A 108 -15.56 8.13 -11.89
N ALA A 109 -16.05 7.16 -12.65
CA ALA A 109 -15.31 6.53 -13.75
C ALA A 109 -14.85 7.53 -14.83
N ARG A 110 -15.48 8.72 -14.93
CA ARG A 110 -15.09 9.75 -15.91
C ARG A 110 -13.68 10.27 -15.70
N TRP A 111 -13.13 10.17 -14.48
CA TRP A 111 -11.73 10.50 -14.22
C TRP A 111 -10.75 9.69 -15.06
N LEU A 112 -11.11 8.46 -15.46
CA LEU A 112 -10.26 7.61 -16.30
C LEU A 112 -10.12 8.12 -17.74
N ALA A 113 -10.89 9.14 -18.14
CA ALA A 113 -10.85 9.76 -19.47
C ALA A 113 -10.73 11.31 -19.40
N SER A 114 -10.53 11.87 -18.21
CA SER A 114 -10.56 13.33 -18.01
C SER A 114 -9.27 14.01 -18.49
N PRO A 115 -9.34 15.20 -19.10
CA PRO A 115 -8.16 16.00 -19.41
C PRO A 115 -7.46 16.56 -18.15
N ASP A 116 -8.18 16.64 -17.03
CA ASP A 116 -7.68 17.17 -15.75
C ASP A 116 -7.02 16.10 -14.88
N ALA A 117 -7.10 14.82 -15.28
CA ALA A 117 -6.54 13.70 -14.54
C ALA A 117 -5.38 13.03 -15.26
N PHE A 118 -4.47 12.47 -14.48
CA PHE A 118 -3.26 11.79 -14.95
C PHE A 118 -2.80 10.75 -13.92
N PHE A 119 -1.90 9.86 -14.34
CA PHE A 119 -1.23 8.92 -13.44
C PHE A 119 0.19 9.38 -13.18
N GLU A 120 0.51 9.63 -11.92
CA GLU A 120 1.87 9.98 -11.49
C GLU A 120 2.54 8.83 -10.74
N LEU A 121 3.83 8.63 -10.98
CA LEU A 121 4.65 7.66 -10.27
C LEU A 121 4.79 8.09 -8.81
N VAL A 122 4.37 7.19 -7.91
CA VAL A 122 4.41 7.38 -6.45
C VAL A 122 5.31 6.39 -5.73
N GLY A 123 5.81 5.38 -6.44
CA GLY A 123 6.97 4.63 -5.98
C GLY A 123 7.50 3.58 -6.93
N VAL A 124 8.77 3.24 -6.73
CA VAL A 124 9.47 2.14 -7.40
C VAL A 124 9.93 1.17 -6.32
N ALA A 125 9.44 -0.06 -6.35
CA ALA A 125 9.76 -1.08 -5.37
C ALA A 125 10.60 -2.21 -5.98
N ASN A 126 11.73 -2.49 -5.33
CA ASN A 126 12.51 -3.70 -5.55
C ASN A 126 11.77 -4.88 -4.90
N ARG A 127 11.38 -5.85 -5.74
CA ARG A 127 10.62 -7.03 -5.33
C ARG A 127 11.38 -8.31 -5.69
N MET A 128 12.70 -8.34 -5.50
CA MET A 128 13.48 -9.58 -5.63
C MET A 128 12.94 -10.72 -4.76
N ASP A 129 12.30 -10.41 -3.62
CA ASP A 129 11.61 -11.36 -2.75
C ASP A 129 10.47 -12.12 -3.44
N ARG A 130 10.04 -11.68 -4.63
CA ARG A 130 9.03 -12.31 -5.47
C ARG A 130 9.58 -13.37 -6.42
N ARG A 131 10.87 -13.69 -6.36
CA ARG A 131 11.49 -14.74 -7.17
C ARG A 131 10.69 -16.06 -7.21
N PRO A 132 10.11 -16.57 -6.11
CA PRO A 132 9.29 -17.80 -6.16
C PRO A 132 8.11 -17.72 -7.14
N PHE A 133 7.56 -16.53 -7.37
CA PHE A 133 6.44 -16.27 -8.29
C PHE A 133 6.88 -16.04 -9.73
N GLN A 134 8.18 -15.90 -9.98
CA GLN A 134 8.75 -15.54 -11.28
C GLN A 134 9.71 -16.62 -11.76
N ARG A 135 9.18 -17.74 -12.25
CA ARG A 135 9.99 -18.86 -12.78
C ARG A 135 11.02 -18.37 -13.77
N GLY A 136 12.32 -18.53 -13.50
CA GLY A 136 13.40 -18.12 -14.40
C GLY A 136 13.70 -16.62 -14.41
N ALA A 137 13.36 -15.88 -13.35
CA ALA A 137 13.76 -14.49 -13.16
C ALA A 137 14.11 -14.19 -11.70
N CYS A 138 14.90 -13.16 -11.49
CA CYS A 138 15.33 -12.66 -10.19
C CYS A 138 14.28 -11.75 -9.55
N GLY A 139 13.07 -12.28 -9.37
CA GLY A 139 11.93 -11.60 -8.78
C GLY A 139 11.32 -10.53 -9.70
N GLU A 140 10.87 -9.43 -9.10
CA GLU A 140 10.09 -8.40 -9.77
C GLU A 140 10.64 -6.99 -9.50
N THR A 141 10.28 -6.06 -10.37
CA THR A 141 10.32 -4.62 -10.11
C THR A 141 8.91 -4.06 -10.25
N ARG A 142 8.47 -3.22 -9.32
CA ARG A 142 7.11 -2.67 -9.33
C ARG A 142 7.14 -1.16 -9.43
N LEU A 143 6.45 -0.61 -10.43
CA LEU A 143 6.22 0.82 -10.56
C LEU A 143 4.76 1.11 -10.20
N VAL A 144 4.56 1.86 -9.12
CA VAL A 144 3.23 2.18 -8.60
C VAL A 144 2.88 3.60 -8.98
N TYR A 145 1.79 3.73 -9.73
CA TYR A 145 1.22 5.00 -10.14
C TYR A 145 -0.05 5.29 -9.35
N ARG A 146 -0.25 6.56 -9.01
CA ARG A 146 -1.47 7.05 -8.36
C ARG A 146 -2.22 7.93 -9.33
N LEU A 147 -3.53 7.70 -9.43
CA LEU A 147 -4.41 8.60 -10.14
C LEU A 147 -4.45 9.95 -9.41
N ALA A 148 -4.15 11.02 -10.11
CA ALA A 148 -4.16 12.39 -9.62
C ALA A 148 -4.97 13.28 -10.57
N TYR A 149 -5.38 14.44 -10.07
CA TYR A 149 -6.00 15.48 -10.88
C TYR A 149 -5.44 16.85 -10.53
N ARG A 150 -5.48 17.75 -11.51
CA ARG A 150 -5.10 19.15 -11.36
C ARG A 150 -6.07 20.01 -12.18
N THR A 151 -6.69 20.98 -11.51
CA THR A 151 -7.51 22.04 -12.08
C THR A 151 -6.90 23.40 -11.73
N ALA A 152 -7.47 24.49 -12.23
CA ALA A 152 -7.08 25.84 -11.82
C ALA A 152 -7.28 26.09 -10.32
N ALA A 153 -8.24 25.41 -9.69
CA ALA A 153 -8.57 25.58 -8.27
C ALA A 153 -7.81 24.61 -7.35
N MET A 154 -7.56 23.37 -7.79
CA MET A 154 -7.08 22.32 -6.89
C MET A 154 -6.17 21.30 -7.58
N GLN A 155 -5.23 20.74 -6.81
CA GLN A 155 -4.54 19.50 -7.15
C GLN A 155 -4.72 18.49 -6.02
N SER A 156 -5.07 17.25 -6.36
CA SER A 156 -5.12 16.16 -5.39
C SER A 156 -4.96 14.78 -6.05
N ARG A 157 -5.05 13.72 -5.24
CA ARG A 157 -4.98 12.33 -5.66
C ARG A 157 -6.32 11.66 -5.49
N LEU A 158 -6.71 10.81 -6.42
CA LEU A 158 -7.93 9.98 -6.34
C LEU A 158 -7.61 8.64 -5.66
N PRO A 159 -8.61 7.90 -5.16
CA PRO A 159 -8.43 6.63 -4.44
C PRO A 159 -8.12 5.45 -5.38
N MET A 160 -7.17 5.60 -6.30
CA MET A 160 -6.83 4.59 -7.28
C MET A 160 -5.32 4.49 -7.51
N THR A 161 -4.80 3.27 -7.48
CA THR A 161 -3.43 2.96 -7.92
C THR A 161 -3.43 1.97 -9.07
N VAL A 162 -2.46 2.14 -9.95
CA VAL A 162 -2.07 1.16 -10.97
C VAL A 162 -0.65 0.72 -10.65
N ASN A 163 -0.42 -0.58 -10.54
CA ASN A 163 0.89 -1.15 -10.30
C ASN A 163 1.32 -1.93 -11.54
N VAL A 164 2.44 -1.52 -12.14
CA VAL A 164 3.08 -2.21 -13.26
C VAL A 164 4.13 -3.15 -12.69
N GLU A 165 3.88 -4.45 -12.83
CA GLU A 165 4.72 -5.53 -12.31
C GLU A 165 5.62 -6.02 -13.43
N LEU A 166 6.91 -5.67 -13.34
CA LEU A 166 7.92 -6.04 -14.30
C LEU A 166 8.68 -7.26 -13.81
N ARG A 167 8.85 -8.22 -14.72
CA ARG A 167 9.70 -9.38 -14.51
C ARG A 167 11.17 -8.96 -14.41
N GLY A 168 11.85 -9.44 -13.39
CA GLY A 168 13.26 -9.19 -13.16
C GLY A 168 14.17 -9.79 -14.24
N ASP A 169 15.47 -9.53 -14.11
CA ASP A 169 16.49 -10.13 -14.99
C ASP A 169 16.54 -11.66 -14.81
N ALA A 170 17.11 -12.35 -15.81
CA ALA A 170 17.39 -13.77 -15.67
C ALA A 170 18.40 -14.02 -14.53
N PRO A 171 18.38 -15.20 -13.89
CA PRO A 171 19.44 -15.61 -12.97
C PRO A 171 20.83 -15.55 -13.61
N ASP A 172 21.83 -15.37 -12.77
CA ASP A 172 23.24 -15.49 -13.14
C ASP A 172 23.55 -16.94 -13.59
N ALA A 173 24.71 -17.15 -14.24
CA ALA A 173 25.08 -18.47 -14.78
C ALA A 173 25.14 -19.59 -13.71
N ASP A 174 25.40 -19.22 -12.46
CA ASP A 174 25.40 -20.10 -11.28
C ASP A 174 24.00 -20.29 -10.66
N GLY A 175 22.96 -19.72 -11.28
CA GLY A 175 21.59 -19.71 -10.79
C GLY A 175 21.32 -18.72 -9.66
N SER A 176 22.29 -17.89 -9.27
CA SER A 176 22.11 -16.84 -8.27
C SER A 176 21.42 -15.59 -8.85
N CYS A 177 21.18 -14.60 -8.01
CA CYS A 177 20.63 -13.30 -8.41
C CYS A 177 21.52 -12.14 -7.96
N ALA A 178 22.81 -12.41 -7.79
CA ALA A 178 23.75 -11.49 -7.17
C ALA A 178 23.99 -10.26 -8.06
N SER A 179 24.04 -10.42 -9.39
CA SER A 179 24.14 -9.29 -10.32
C SER A 179 22.91 -8.38 -10.25
N THR A 180 21.72 -8.96 -10.11
CA THR A 180 20.47 -8.21 -9.95
C THR A 180 20.46 -7.46 -8.63
N ALA A 181 20.87 -8.10 -7.52
CA ALA A 181 20.96 -7.45 -6.22
C ALA A 181 21.95 -6.27 -6.23
N ARG A 182 23.13 -6.44 -6.84
CA ARG A 182 24.14 -5.37 -6.99
C ARG A 182 23.63 -4.19 -7.80
N ARG A 183 22.78 -4.42 -8.80
CA ARG A 183 22.20 -3.36 -9.63
C ARG A 183 21.31 -2.39 -8.84
N TRP A 184 20.73 -2.86 -7.74
CA TRP A 184 19.96 -2.00 -6.84
C TRP A 184 20.83 -1.22 -5.86
N GLN A 185 22.16 -1.42 -5.85
CA GLN A 185 23.08 -0.61 -5.04
C GLN A 185 23.44 0.66 -5.80
N PRO A 186 23.07 1.84 -5.28
CA PRO A 186 23.43 3.10 -5.91
C PRO A 186 24.96 3.30 -5.84
N PRO A 187 25.54 4.07 -6.77
CA PRO A 187 26.98 4.33 -6.78
C PRO A 187 27.46 5.08 -5.52
N GLN A 188 26.56 5.80 -4.83
CA GLN A 188 26.85 6.50 -3.58
C GLN A 188 25.73 6.24 -2.54
N PRO A 189 26.05 6.00 -1.25
CA PRO A 189 25.06 5.70 -0.20
C PRO A 189 24.05 6.82 0.12
N SER A 190 24.25 8.04 -0.38
CA SER A 190 23.39 9.20 -0.08
C SER A 190 23.34 10.16 -1.27
N MET A 191 22.77 9.68 -2.37
CA MET A 191 22.51 10.49 -3.55
C MET A 191 21.41 11.51 -3.27
N GLN A 192 21.56 12.72 -3.82
CA GLN A 192 20.46 13.67 -3.90
C GLN A 192 19.29 13.08 -4.70
N ASP A 193 18.06 13.40 -4.33
CA ASP A 193 16.85 12.76 -4.86
C ASP A 193 16.76 12.78 -6.39
N GLU A 194 16.98 13.92 -7.03
CA GLU A 194 16.95 13.98 -8.49
C GLU A 194 18.07 13.15 -9.14
N ALA A 195 19.25 13.11 -8.52
CA ALA A 195 20.36 12.29 -9.00
C ALA A 195 20.05 10.78 -8.85
N LEU A 196 19.39 10.39 -7.76
CA LEU A 196 18.87 9.04 -7.58
C LEU A 196 17.88 8.69 -8.70
N GLY A 197 16.94 9.59 -8.99
CA GLY A 197 15.97 9.43 -10.08
C GLY A 197 16.62 9.22 -11.44
N ARG A 198 17.64 10.01 -11.78
CA ARG A 198 18.42 9.86 -13.02
C ARG A 198 19.22 8.55 -13.05
N TRP A 199 19.79 8.14 -11.93
CA TRP A 199 20.52 6.87 -11.85
C TRP A 199 19.60 5.66 -12.07
N LEU A 200 18.38 5.67 -11.50
CA LEU A 200 17.44 4.54 -11.62
C LEU A 200 17.27 4.10 -13.07
N VAL A 201 17.12 5.05 -13.99
CA VAL A 201 16.84 4.85 -15.41
C VAL A 201 18.09 4.88 -16.30
N SER A 202 19.27 5.07 -15.72
CA SER A 202 20.54 5.02 -16.45
C SER A 202 20.83 3.61 -17.00
N ALA A 203 21.82 3.48 -17.88
CA ALA A 203 22.21 2.18 -18.46
C ALA A 203 22.59 1.14 -17.37
N ASP A 204 23.21 1.59 -16.28
CA ASP A 204 23.61 0.76 -15.15
C ASP A 204 22.49 0.55 -14.13
N GLY A 205 21.48 1.42 -14.16
CA GLY A 205 20.38 1.44 -13.20
C GLY A 205 19.42 0.24 -13.29
N PRO A 206 18.65 0.01 -12.22
CA PRO A 206 17.65 -1.06 -12.16
C PRO A 206 16.47 -0.85 -13.11
N LEU A 207 16.25 0.37 -13.60
CA LEU A 207 15.21 0.75 -14.57
C LEU A 207 15.81 1.16 -15.93
N ALA A 208 16.99 0.65 -16.30
CA ALA A 208 17.54 0.89 -17.63
C ALA A 208 16.51 0.57 -18.74
N PRO A 209 16.55 1.22 -19.92
CA PRO A 209 15.49 1.09 -20.94
C PRO A 209 15.10 -0.36 -21.30
N GLN A 210 16.06 -1.28 -21.37
CA GLN A 210 15.81 -2.71 -21.63
C GLN A 210 15.03 -3.43 -20.51
N ARG A 211 15.04 -2.90 -19.29
CA ARG A 211 14.26 -3.39 -18.13
C ARG A 211 12.88 -2.76 -18.06
N LEU A 212 12.68 -1.61 -18.70
CA LEU A 212 11.37 -0.99 -18.86
C LEU A 212 10.64 -1.47 -20.12
N ALA A 213 11.19 -2.40 -20.90
CA ALA A 213 10.51 -2.90 -22.10
C ALA A 213 9.12 -3.49 -21.77
N PRO A 214 8.05 -3.16 -22.53
CA PRO A 214 6.70 -3.72 -22.31
C PRO A 214 6.66 -5.26 -22.31
N ALA A 215 7.58 -5.92 -23.03
CA ALA A 215 7.71 -7.38 -23.02
C ALA A 215 8.06 -7.98 -21.64
N ARG A 216 8.52 -7.15 -20.69
CA ARG A 216 8.78 -7.57 -19.30
C ARG A 216 7.58 -7.41 -18.38
N ILE A 217 6.46 -6.86 -18.84
CA ILE A 217 5.25 -6.76 -18.03
C ILE A 217 4.77 -8.18 -17.69
N ALA A 218 4.89 -8.56 -16.43
CA ALA A 218 4.27 -9.77 -15.91
C ALA A 218 2.77 -9.54 -15.74
N GLN A 219 2.40 -8.39 -15.17
CA GLN A 219 1.01 -8.01 -14.93
C GLN A 219 0.87 -6.51 -14.70
N ILE A 220 -0.31 -5.97 -14.95
CA ILE A 220 -0.77 -4.70 -14.39
C ILE A 220 -1.87 -5.00 -13.38
N THR A 221 -1.74 -4.50 -12.16
CA THR A 221 -2.75 -4.64 -11.11
C THR A 221 -3.34 -3.29 -10.75
N THR A 222 -4.65 -3.24 -10.54
CA THR A 222 -5.37 -2.02 -10.16
C THR A 222 -6.02 -2.19 -8.80
N ASN A 223 -5.96 -1.14 -7.99
CA ASN A 223 -6.70 -1.03 -6.74
C ASN A 223 -7.47 0.30 -6.76
N LEU A 224 -8.79 0.23 -6.73
CA LEU A 224 -9.70 1.35 -6.84
C LEU A 224 -10.70 1.30 -5.69
N GLN A 225 -10.76 2.33 -4.84
CA GLN A 225 -11.88 2.44 -3.91
C GLN A 225 -13.17 2.72 -4.70
N SER A 226 -13.98 1.68 -4.90
CA SER A 226 -15.14 1.72 -5.80
C SER A 226 -16.33 2.44 -5.18
N VAL A 227 -16.59 2.22 -3.88
CA VAL A 227 -17.66 2.88 -3.14
C VAL A 227 -17.26 3.13 -1.69
N ARG A 228 -17.81 4.19 -1.10
CA ARG A 228 -17.64 4.52 0.32
C ARG A 228 -18.93 5.02 0.94
N TRP A 229 -19.25 4.53 2.13
CA TRP A 229 -20.36 5.00 2.95
C TRP A 229 -19.77 5.78 4.12
N PRO A 230 -20.18 7.04 4.32
CA PRO A 230 -19.61 7.86 5.38
C PRO A 230 -20.03 7.35 6.77
N SER A 231 -19.33 7.78 7.82
CA SER A 231 -19.68 7.42 9.21
C SER A 231 -21.09 7.88 9.60
N ALA A 232 -21.62 8.94 9.00
CA ALA A 232 -23.02 9.36 9.18
C ALA A 232 -24.03 8.32 8.67
N VAL A 233 -23.65 7.47 7.70
CA VAL A 233 -24.46 6.37 7.15
C VAL A 233 -24.12 5.04 7.85
N ARG A 234 -22.85 4.83 8.23
CA ARG A 234 -22.35 3.63 8.94
C ARG A 234 -21.64 3.98 10.24
N PRO A 235 -22.38 4.46 11.27
CA PRO A 235 -21.77 4.96 12.50
C PRO A 235 -21.22 3.87 13.41
N ASP A 236 -21.72 2.63 13.31
CA ASP A 236 -21.25 1.49 14.10
C ASP A 236 -19.81 1.08 13.75
N LEU A 237 -19.44 1.22 12.48
CA LEU A 237 -18.11 0.89 11.96
C LEU A 237 -17.21 2.11 11.72
N GLY A 238 -17.76 3.32 11.78
CA GLY A 238 -17.05 4.55 11.43
C GLY A 238 -16.92 4.76 9.92
N GLY A 239 -17.79 4.12 9.15
CA GLY A 239 -17.81 4.12 7.69
C GLY A 239 -17.80 2.72 7.10
N HIS A 240 -17.89 2.64 5.77
CA HIS A 240 -17.69 1.43 4.97
C HIS A 240 -17.00 1.84 3.68
N ALA A 241 -16.04 1.08 3.20
CA ALA A 241 -15.35 1.34 1.94
C ALA A 241 -15.03 0.02 1.25
N GLU A 242 -15.17 0.01 -0.06
CA GLU A 242 -14.90 -1.14 -0.91
C GLU A 242 -13.82 -0.80 -1.92
N TYR A 243 -12.92 -1.76 -2.12
CA TYR A 243 -11.76 -1.64 -2.98
C TYR A 243 -11.83 -2.74 -4.03
N MET A 244 -12.01 -2.32 -5.27
CA MET A 244 -12.02 -3.20 -6.43
C MET A 244 -10.59 -3.47 -6.86
N LEU A 245 -10.23 -4.75 -6.83
CA LEU A 245 -8.94 -5.28 -7.24
C LEU A 245 -9.10 -5.99 -8.58
N ARG A 246 -8.23 -5.68 -9.53
CA ARG A 246 -8.19 -6.35 -10.84
C ARG A 246 -6.76 -6.53 -11.33
N ALA A 247 -6.59 -7.48 -12.23
CA ALA A 247 -5.34 -7.84 -12.87
C ALA A 247 -5.51 -7.88 -14.38
N PHE A 248 -4.45 -7.51 -15.10
CA PHE A 248 -4.42 -7.50 -16.55
C PHE A 248 -3.05 -7.93 -17.07
N ARG A 249 -3.02 -8.70 -18.16
CA ARG A 249 -1.78 -9.18 -18.80
C ARG A 249 -1.61 -8.55 -20.18
N TRP A 250 -0.37 -8.20 -20.51
CA TRP A 250 -0.05 -7.64 -21.81
C TRP A 250 -0.24 -8.68 -22.92
N ASN A 251 -1.00 -8.33 -23.94
CA ASN A 251 -1.15 -9.11 -25.16
C ASN A 251 -0.42 -8.37 -26.29
N ALA A 252 0.78 -8.85 -26.61
CA ALA A 252 1.62 -8.25 -27.65
C ALA A 252 0.98 -8.32 -29.05
N GLY A 253 0.19 -9.36 -29.33
CA GLY A 253 -0.46 -9.55 -30.63
C GLY A 253 -1.56 -8.53 -30.90
N THR A 254 -2.33 -8.17 -29.88
CA THR A 254 -3.42 -7.17 -29.99
C THR A 254 -3.01 -5.77 -29.55
N ARG A 255 -1.83 -5.62 -28.94
CA ARG A 255 -1.34 -4.40 -28.26
C ARG A 255 -2.34 -3.88 -27.23
N ARG A 256 -3.00 -4.80 -26.51
CA ARG A 256 -3.99 -4.54 -25.47
C ARG A 256 -3.65 -5.31 -24.21
N PHE A 257 -4.39 -5.04 -23.15
CA PHE A 257 -4.35 -5.80 -21.92
C PHE A 257 -5.57 -6.70 -21.79
N ASP A 258 -5.33 -8.00 -21.63
CA ASP A 258 -6.37 -8.97 -21.36
C ASP A 258 -6.64 -9.07 -19.86
N VAL A 259 -7.90 -9.22 -19.47
CA VAL A 259 -8.27 -9.44 -18.06
C VAL A 259 -7.61 -10.74 -17.58
N ALA A 260 -6.92 -10.66 -16.45
CA ALA A 260 -6.17 -11.77 -15.88
C ALA A 260 -6.68 -12.14 -14.48
N PRO A 261 -6.45 -13.38 -14.03
CA PRO A 261 -6.78 -13.77 -12.67
C PRO A 261 -5.91 -13.04 -11.64
N LEU A 262 -6.50 -12.75 -10.49
CA LEU A 262 -5.82 -12.21 -9.32
C LEU A 262 -5.03 -13.30 -8.61
N GLU A 263 -3.76 -13.04 -8.32
CA GLU A 263 -2.87 -14.00 -7.66
C GLU A 263 -3.51 -14.55 -6.38
N ASN A 264 -3.53 -15.89 -6.28
CA ASN A 264 -4.01 -16.65 -5.11
C ASN A 264 -5.38 -16.22 -4.55
N THR A 265 -6.20 -15.55 -5.37
CA THR A 265 -7.50 -15.01 -4.96
C THR A 265 -8.61 -15.88 -5.53
N PRO A 266 -9.26 -16.73 -4.72
CA PRO A 266 -10.22 -17.70 -5.23
C PRO A 266 -11.51 -17.01 -5.66
N ASP A 267 -12.12 -17.51 -6.73
CA ASP A 267 -13.46 -17.10 -7.17
C ASP A 267 -14.50 -17.72 -6.24
N VAL A 268 -14.80 -17.01 -5.15
CA VAL A 268 -15.70 -17.50 -4.09
C VAL A 268 -17.08 -17.85 -4.65
N ALA A 269 -17.62 -17.03 -5.56
CA ALA A 269 -18.94 -17.26 -6.13
C ALA A 269 -18.96 -18.53 -7.00
N ARG A 270 -18.00 -18.66 -7.93
CA ARG A 270 -17.89 -19.85 -8.79
C ARG A 270 -17.64 -21.12 -7.99
N LEU A 271 -16.78 -21.07 -6.98
CA LEU A 271 -16.44 -22.23 -6.15
C LEU A 271 -17.59 -22.62 -5.21
N LYS A 272 -18.41 -21.68 -4.74
CA LYS A 272 -19.66 -22.01 -4.02
C LYS A 272 -20.68 -22.68 -4.93
N ALA A 273 -20.78 -22.23 -6.18
CA ALA A 273 -21.71 -22.78 -7.17
C ALA A 273 -21.26 -24.13 -7.78
N ASN A 274 -19.97 -24.46 -7.73
CA ASN A 274 -19.40 -25.66 -8.34
C ASN A 274 -18.68 -26.54 -7.30
N ALA A 275 -19.43 -27.47 -6.70
CA ALA A 275 -18.92 -28.37 -5.68
C ALA A 275 -17.75 -29.27 -6.16
N PRO A 276 -17.76 -29.86 -7.37
CA PRO A 276 -16.60 -30.58 -7.90
C PRO A 276 -15.33 -29.72 -7.98
N LEU A 277 -15.43 -28.49 -8.52
CA LEU A 277 -14.29 -27.58 -8.64
C LEU A 277 -13.75 -27.16 -7.27
N ARG A 278 -14.63 -26.90 -6.29
CA ARG A 278 -14.23 -26.61 -4.91
C ARG A 278 -13.55 -27.80 -4.23
N LYS A 279 -14.04 -29.02 -4.46
CA LYS A 279 -13.40 -30.25 -3.96
C LYS A 279 -12.01 -30.41 -4.58
N GLU A 280 -11.87 -30.15 -5.87
CA GLU A 280 -10.58 -30.19 -6.56
C GLU A 280 -9.58 -29.21 -5.96
N LEU A 281 -9.97 -27.95 -5.74
CA LEU A 281 -9.12 -26.95 -5.08
C LEU A 281 -8.68 -27.42 -3.68
N ARG A 282 -9.61 -27.96 -2.87
CA ARG A 282 -9.29 -28.47 -1.53
C ARG A 282 -8.26 -29.59 -1.58
N GLN A 283 -8.48 -30.58 -2.45
CA GLN A 283 -7.57 -31.72 -2.60
C GLN A 283 -6.18 -31.27 -3.07
N TRP A 284 -6.13 -30.32 -4.00
CA TRP A 284 -4.88 -29.73 -4.45
C TRP A 284 -4.16 -29.01 -3.29
N LEU A 285 -4.85 -28.15 -2.54
CA LEU A 285 -4.27 -27.44 -1.39
C LEU A 285 -3.73 -28.36 -0.29
N GLN A 286 -4.33 -29.54 -0.12
CA GLN A 286 -3.91 -30.55 0.87
C GLN A 286 -2.67 -31.36 0.46
N GLN A 287 -2.17 -31.20 -0.76
CA GLN A 287 -0.94 -31.88 -1.18
C GLN A 287 0.27 -31.39 -0.34
N PRO A 288 1.19 -32.27 0.08
CA PRO A 288 2.31 -31.91 0.95
C PRO A 288 3.16 -30.73 0.43
N ASP A 289 3.41 -30.69 -0.88
CA ASP A 289 4.18 -29.61 -1.51
C ASP A 289 3.46 -28.26 -1.47
N ASN A 290 2.13 -28.27 -1.59
CA ASN A 290 1.32 -27.07 -1.51
C ASN A 290 1.21 -26.58 -0.07
N LEU A 291 1.10 -27.47 0.91
CA LEU A 291 1.14 -27.09 2.33
C LEU A 291 2.49 -26.50 2.73
N ARG A 292 3.60 -27.03 2.21
CA ARG A 292 4.94 -26.48 2.41
C ARG A 292 5.09 -25.08 1.81
N THR A 293 4.71 -24.91 0.54
CA THR A 293 4.78 -23.58 -0.11
C THR A 293 3.76 -22.58 0.47
N LEU A 294 2.65 -23.05 1.02
CA LEU A 294 1.72 -22.23 1.81
C LEU A 294 2.38 -21.70 3.09
N ASP A 295 3.08 -22.58 3.82
CA ASP A 295 3.82 -22.19 5.02
C ASP A 295 4.90 -21.15 4.71
N GLU A 296 5.58 -21.30 3.57
CA GLU A 296 6.60 -20.35 3.08
C GLU A 296 6.02 -19.02 2.54
N ALA A 297 4.71 -18.95 2.28
CA ALA A 297 4.05 -17.88 1.51
C ALA A 297 4.53 -17.77 0.04
N THR A 298 4.82 -18.91 -0.57
CA THR A 298 5.26 -19.03 -1.98
C THR A 298 4.29 -19.81 -2.86
N LEU A 299 3.18 -20.29 -2.29
CA LEU A 299 2.13 -21.03 -3.01
C LEU A 299 1.62 -20.27 -4.24
N GLN A 300 1.38 -20.99 -5.34
CA GLN A 300 0.75 -20.47 -6.56
C GLN A 300 -0.44 -21.33 -6.96
N ILE A 301 -1.65 -20.83 -6.71
CA ILE A 301 -2.89 -21.54 -6.98
C ILE A 301 -3.18 -21.54 -8.49
N PRO A 302 -3.63 -22.67 -9.08
CA PRO A 302 -3.96 -22.74 -10.50
C PRO A 302 -5.07 -21.74 -10.90
N GLU A 303 -4.86 -21.07 -12.04
CA GLU A 303 -5.72 -19.97 -12.53
C GLU A 303 -7.21 -20.33 -12.65
N LYS A 304 -7.53 -21.59 -12.94
CA LYS A 304 -8.93 -22.07 -13.05
C LYS A 304 -9.76 -21.92 -11.77
N PHE A 305 -9.12 -21.69 -10.62
CA PHE A 305 -9.80 -21.44 -9.35
C PHE A 305 -9.94 -19.95 -9.03
N LEU A 306 -9.22 -19.09 -9.74
CA LEU A 306 -9.01 -17.69 -9.35
C LEU A 306 -10.04 -16.74 -9.97
N ALA A 307 -10.33 -15.67 -9.24
CA ALA A 307 -11.19 -14.58 -9.69
C ALA A 307 -10.41 -13.57 -10.54
N THR A 308 -11.09 -12.89 -11.45
CA THR A 308 -10.51 -11.78 -12.24
C THR A 308 -10.85 -10.39 -11.67
N GLU A 309 -11.75 -10.36 -10.69
CA GLU A 309 -12.19 -9.18 -9.95
C GLU A 309 -12.47 -9.61 -8.51
N ALA A 310 -12.03 -8.82 -7.55
CA ALA A 310 -12.30 -9.04 -6.14
C ALA A 310 -12.62 -7.73 -5.43
N ILE A 311 -13.47 -7.79 -4.42
CA ILE A 311 -13.80 -6.65 -3.57
C ILE A 311 -13.22 -6.88 -2.18
N SER A 312 -12.35 -5.97 -1.77
CA SER A 312 -11.85 -5.89 -0.40
C SER A 312 -12.59 -4.79 0.37
N VAL A 313 -12.84 -4.98 1.67
CA VAL A 313 -13.66 -4.06 2.48
C VAL A 313 -12.93 -3.48 3.69
N ALA A 314 -13.22 -2.23 4.04
CA ALA A 314 -12.70 -1.52 5.21
C ALA A 314 -13.81 -0.65 5.85
N PRO A 315 -13.65 -0.15 7.08
CA PRO A 315 -12.56 -0.37 8.03
C PRO A 315 -12.62 -1.76 8.68
N ARG A 316 -11.65 -2.05 9.56
CA ARG A 316 -11.54 -3.32 10.31
C ARG A 316 -11.39 -4.55 9.41
N GLY A 317 -10.70 -4.41 8.27
CA GLY A 317 -10.77 -5.37 7.17
C GLY A 317 -10.54 -6.83 7.54
N LEU A 318 -9.58 -7.13 8.42
CA LEU A 318 -9.28 -8.51 8.84
C LEU A 318 -10.39 -9.17 9.66
N ALA A 319 -11.18 -8.36 10.36
CA ALA A 319 -12.36 -8.82 11.08
C ALA A 319 -13.57 -9.04 10.13
N ARG A 320 -13.45 -8.68 8.85
CA ARG A 320 -14.53 -8.79 7.85
C ARG A 320 -14.38 -10.09 7.07
N LEU A 321 -15.45 -10.88 7.03
CA LEU A 321 -15.47 -12.15 6.31
C LEU A 321 -15.22 -11.97 4.81
N ALA A 322 -15.62 -10.83 4.23
CA ALA A 322 -15.36 -10.51 2.82
C ALA A 322 -13.86 -10.49 2.46
N ASN A 323 -12.96 -10.19 3.41
CA ASN A 323 -11.52 -10.24 3.19
C ASN A 323 -10.90 -11.61 3.51
N ARG A 324 -11.72 -12.62 3.79
CA ARG A 324 -11.31 -13.97 4.18
C ARG A 324 -11.91 -15.02 3.23
N PRO A 325 -11.49 -15.01 1.95
CA PRO A 325 -12.18 -15.73 0.90
C PRO A 325 -12.07 -17.26 1.03
N PHE A 326 -11.01 -17.80 1.63
CA PHE A 326 -10.90 -19.24 1.86
C PHE A 326 -11.73 -19.68 3.06
N ALA A 327 -11.81 -18.86 4.12
CA ALA A 327 -12.72 -19.12 5.24
C ALA A 327 -14.20 -19.10 4.82
N GLN A 328 -14.55 -18.39 3.75
CA GLN A 328 -15.89 -18.45 3.14
C GLN A 328 -16.18 -19.73 2.35
N LEU A 329 -15.13 -20.44 1.92
CA LEU A 329 -15.23 -21.62 1.06
C LEU A 329 -15.14 -22.92 1.85
N PHE A 330 -14.30 -22.92 2.88
CA PHE A 330 -13.94 -24.12 3.62
C PHE A 330 -14.10 -23.92 5.13
N PRO A 331 -14.84 -24.78 5.83
CA PRO A 331 -14.88 -24.77 7.28
C PRO A 331 -13.55 -25.28 7.87
N PRO A 332 -13.15 -24.84 9.09
CA PRO A 332 -11.92 -25.29 9.72
C PRO A 332 -11.82 -26.81 9.89
N GLY A 333 -12.93 -27.51 10.15
CA GLY A 333 -12.94 -28.97 10.35
C GLY A 333 -12.49 -29.80 9.14
N GLU A 334 -12.32 -29.21 7.97
CA GLU A 334 -11.78 -29.87 6.77
C GLU A 334 -10.24 -29.86 6.70
N TRP A 335 -9.57 -29.22 7.65
CA TRP A 335 -8.12 -29.05 7.67
C TRP A 335 -7.50 -29.69 8.90
N GLN A 336 -6.21 -30.01 8.77
CA GLN A 336 -5.39 -30.57 9.85
C GLN A 336 -4.20 -29.64 10.08
N PRO A 337 -3.67 -29.57 11.32
CA PRO A 337 -2.41 -28.90 11.57
C PRO A 337 -1.28 -29.56 10.78
N VAL A 338 -0.27 -28.78 10.39
CA VAL A 338 0.92 -29.29 9.69
C VAL A 338 2.09 -29.30 10.68
N PRO A 339 2.51 -30.47 11.19
CA PRO A 339 3.61 -30.57 12.15
C PRO A 339 4.91 -29.98 11.57
N GLY A 340 5.63 -29.20 12.39
CA GLY A 340 6.88 -28.56 11.99
C GLY A 340 6.74 -27.33 11.07
N SER A 341 5.53 -26.94 10.71
CA SER A 341 5.27 -25.69 9.99
C SER A 341 5.54 -24.46 10.86
N ARG A 342 5.95 -23.36 10.24
CA ARG A 342 6.17 -22.07 10.90
C ARG A 342 4.86 -21.34 11.18
N THR A 343 3.82 -21.55 10.37
CA THR A 343 2.58 -20.75 10.35
C THR A 343 1.29 -21.57 10.30
N LEU A 344 1.35 -22.91 10.22
CA LEU A 344 0.18 -23.78 10.09
C LEU A 344 -0.06 -24.73 11.30
N PRO A 345 0.05 -24.25 12.57
CA PRO A 345 -0.08 -25.11 13.75
C PRO A 345 -1.52 -25.57 14.04
N SER A 346 -2.52 -25.05 13.33
CA SER A 346 -3.93 -25.40 13.51
C SER A 346 -4.74 -25.24 12.21
N PRO A 347 -5.92 -25.88 12.11
CA PRO A 347 -6.83 -25.68 10.97
C PRO A 347 -7.19 -24.21 10.70
N GLN A 348 -7.36 -23.41 11.76
CA GLN A 348 -7.65 -21.99 11.67
C GLN A 348 -6.43 -21.19 11.18
N ALA A 349 -5.23 -21.55 11.63
CA ALA A 349 -4.00 -20.90 11.18
C ALA A 349 -3.74 -21.17 9.68
N LEU A 350 -4.06 -22.38 9.21
CA LEU A 350 -3.99 -22.72 7.79
C LEU A 350 -4.94 -21.86 6.96
N LEU A 351 -6.21 -21.75 7.35
CA LEU A 351 -7.16 -20.87 6.67
C LEU A 351 -6.74 -19.40 6.72
N ARG A 352 -6.22 -18.93 7.86
CA ARG A 352 -5.68 -17.57 8.00
C ARG A 352 -4.53 -17.32 7.02
N ARG A 353 -3.63 -18.30 6.85
CA ARG A 353 -2.51 -18.20 5.91
C ARG A 353 -2.96 -18.20 4.45
N LEU A 354 -3.97 -19.00 4.10
CA LEU A 354 -4.59 -18.95 2.78
C LEU A 354 -5.25 -17.59 2.52
N ASP A 355 -6.01 -17.07 3.49
CA ASP A 355 -6.63 -15.75 3.40
C ASP A 355 -5.56 -14.65 3.22
N ASP A 356 -4.46 -14.70 3.98
CA ASP A 356 -3.31 -13.77 3.89
C ASP A 356 -2.64 -13.78 2.50
N LEU A 357 -2.65 -14.92 1.80
CA LEU A 357 -2.10 -15.02 0.44
C LEU A 357 -3.03 -14.48 -0.64
N SER A 358 -4.31 -14.29 -0.35
CA SER A 358 -5.25 -13.71 -1.31
C SER A 358 -5.06 -12.20 -1.42
N CYS A 359 -5.40 -11.62 -2.58
CA CYS A 359 -5.38 -10.17 -2.75
C CYS A 359 -6.30 -9.48 -1.74
N MET A 360 -7.48 -10.04 -1.42
CA MET A 360 -8.41 -9.43 -0.46
C MET A 360 -7.88 -9.42 0.97
N GLY A 361 -7.28 -10.52 1.42
CA GLY A 361 -6.72 -10.63 2.77
C GLY A 361 -5.51 -9.73 2.95
N CYS A 362 -4.48 -9.92 2.12
CA CYS A 362 -3.25 -9.11 2.18
C CYS A 362 -3.53 -7.61 2.09
N HIS A 363 -4.43 -7.20 1.19
CA HIS A 363 -4.77 -5.79 0.93
C HIS A 363 -5.33 -5.05 2.15
N GLN A 364 -5.96 -5.73 3.11
CA GLN A 364 -6.46 -5.09 4.34
C GLN A 364 -5.63 -5.42 5.58
N SER A 365 -4.65 -6.29 5.46
CA SER A 365 -3.73 -6.61 6.54
C SER A 365 -2.84 -5.42 6.84
N ARG A 366 -3.23 -4.59 7.83
CA ARG A 366 -2.43 -3.45 8.28
C ARG A 366 -2.13 -2.44 7.15
N ALA A 367 -3.13 -2.29 6.27
CA ALA A 367 -3.15 -1.33 5.18
C ALA A 367 -3.82 -0.03 5.61
N VAL A 368 -3.44 1.08 4.98
CA VAL A 368 -4.03 2.38 5.27
C VAL A 368 -5.07 2.68 4.20
N ALA A 369 -6.36 2.55 4.55
CA ALA A 369 -7.47 2.64 3.61
C ALA A 369 -7.25 1.75 2.37
N GLY A 370 -6.91 0.48 2.58
CA GLY A 370 -6.66 -0.45 1.48
C GLY A 370 -5.38 -0.18 0.67
N PHE A 371 -4.54 0.78 1.06
CA PHE A 371 -3.29 1.05 0.37
C PHE A 371 -2.08 0.78 1.27
N HIS A 372 -1.09 0.08 0.72
CA HIS A 372 0.23 -0.07 1.35
C HIS A 372 1.22 0.99 0.91
N LEU A 373 1.06 1.51 -0.31
CA LEU A 373 1.87 2.60 -0.85
C LEU A 373 0.95 3.64 -1.46
N LEU A 374 1.03 4.85 -0.89
CA LEU A 374 0.20 6.00 -1.19
C LEU A 374 0.99 7.11 -1.88
N GLY A 375 2.30 7.17 -1.59
CA GLY A 375 3.21 8.23 -2.05
C GLY A 375 3.14 9.49 -1.21
N VAL A 376 4.23 10.25 -1.16
CA VAL A 376 4.21 11.63 -0.62
C VAL A 376 3.73 12.58 -1.71
N ASP A 377 2.93 13.57 -1.36
CA ASP A 377 2.39 14.53 -2.32
C ASP A 377 3.48 15.47 -2.88
N ARG A 378 3.38 15.85 -4.17
CA ARG A 378 4.34 16.75 -4.83
C ARG A 378 4.13 18.20 -4.35
N ARG A 379 5.08 18.75 -3.60
CA ARG A 379 5.07 20.16 -3.16
C ARG A 379 5.29 21.09 -4.36
N GLY A 380 4.62 22.25 -4.40
CA GLY A 380 4.95 23.36 -5.30
C GLY A 380 4.24 23.45 -6.65
N ALA A 381 3.36 22.50 -7.03
CA ALA A 381 2.66 22.52 -8.32
C ALA A 381 1.29 23.25 -8.32
N SER A 382 0.76 23.64 -7.15
CA SER A 382 -0.42 24.52 -7.03
C SER A 382 -0.39 25.30 -5.71
N ARG A 383 -0.89 26.55 -5.76
CA ARG A 383 -1.04 27.46 -4.60
C ARG A 383 -2.08 26.98 -3.57
N THR A 384 -2.77 25.86 -3.81
CA THR A 384 -3.87 25.37 -2.97
C THR A 384 -3.55 24.11 -2.15
N PHE A 385 -2.27 23.75 -2.02
CA PHE A 385 -1.86 22.68 -1.11
C PHE A 385 -2.13 23.10 0.35
N THR A 386 -3.22 22.61 0.95
CA THR A 386 -3.47 22.79 2.37
C THR A 386 -2.70 21.70 3.13
N ALA A 387 -1.85 22.07 4.09
CA ALA A 387 -1.03 21.11 4.86
C ALA A 387 -1.86 19.95 5.43
N GLY A 388 -3.13 20.20 5.79
CA GLY A 388 -4.08 19.19 6.29
C GLY A 388 -4.52 18.10 5.29
N ASN A 389 -4.11 18.14 4.01
CA ASN A 389 -4.38 17.08 3.01
C ASN A 389 -3.10 16.44 2.43
N ALA A 390 -1.95 16.68 3.06
CA ALA A 390 -0.68 16.08 2.66
C ALA A 390 -0.37 14.83 3.49
N LEU A 391 0.30 13.86 2.88
CA LEU A 391 0.88 12.72 3.60
C LEU A 391 2.27 13.06 4.14
N ALA A 392 2.52 12.73 5.41
CA ALA A 392 3.86 12.78 5.98
C ALA A 392 4.66 11.52 5.66
N LEU A 393 3.99 10.36 5.57
CA LEU A 393 4.59 9.09 5.20
C LEU A 393 3.93 8.51 3.94
N PRO A 394 4.72 7.92 3.03
CA PRO A 394 4.19 7.41 1.77
C PRO A 394 3.52 6.04 1.90
N HIS A 395 3.60 5.34 3.04
CA HIS A 395 3.24 3.93 3.12
C HIS A 395 2.62 3.52 4.46
N SER A 396 2.03 2.32 4.49
CA SER A 396 1.45 1.73 5.70
C SER A 396 2.51 1.17 6.67
N PRO A 397 2.15 0.92 7.94
CA PRO A 397 3.02 0.22 8.89
C PRO A 397 3.45 -1.17 8.39
N HIS A 398 2.54 -1.91 7.74
CA HIS A 398 2.87 -3.19 7.11
C HIS A 398 3.98 -3.10 6.08
N LEU A 399 3.93 -2.08 5.21
CA LEU A 399 4.99 -1.93 4.19
C LEU A 399 6.34 -1.64 4.87
N GLN A 400 6.37 -0.89 5.96
CA GLN A 400 7.59 -0.63 6.73
C GLN A 400 8.21 -1.95 7.25
N ASP A 401 7.40 -2.84 7.83
CA ASP A 401 7.85 -4.14 8.33
C ASP A 401 8.34 -5.04 7.18
N GLU A 402 7.62 -5.02 6.05
CA GLU A 402 8.01 -5.72 4.83
C GLU A 402 9.34 -5.22 4.26
N LEU A 403 9.64 -3.92 4.32
CA LEU A 403 10.93 -3.38 3.85
C LEU A 403 12.09 -3.95 4.66
N ALA A 404 11.95 -4.10 5.97
CA ALA A 404 12.99 -4.72 6.80
C ALA A 404 13.25 -6.19 6.39
N ARG A 405 12.18 -6.96 6.13
CA ARG A 405 12.30 -8.34 5.63
C ARG A 405 12.94 -8.38 4.24
N ARG A 406 12.48 -7.54 3.31
CA ARG A 406 13.01 -7.45 1.94
C ARG A 406 14.49 -7.07 1.93
N GLY A 407 14.92 -6.19 2.83
CA GLY A 407 16.33 -5.86 3.02
C GLY A 407 17.17 -7.10 3.30
N ARG A 408 16.74 -7.94 4.27
CA ARG A 408 17.42 -9.21 4.56
C ARG A 408 17.48 -10.14 3.34
N TYR A 409 16.38 -10.26 2.59
CA TYR A 409 16.34 -11.07 1.37
C TYR A 409 17.31 -10.57 0.30
N VAL A 410 17.29 -9.26 -0.01
CA VAL A 410 18.14 -8.67 -1.05
C VAL A 410 19.61 -8.72 -0.66
N HIS A 411 19.94 -8.47 0.61
CA HIS A 411 21.31 -8.64 1.11
C HIS A 411 21.79 -10.09 1.00
N ALA A 412 20.95 -11.06 1.38
CA ALA A 412 21.29 -12.47 1.22
C ALA A 412 21.48 -12.84 -0.27
N ALA A 413 20.70 -12.25 -1.18
CA ALA A 413 20.83 -12.49 -2.62
C ALA A 413 22.18 -12.03 -3.21
N LEU A 414 22.96 -11.20 -2.50
CA LEU A 414 24.31 -10.81 -2.94
C LEU A 414 25.32 -11.95 -2.88
N SER A 415 25.09 -12.97 -2.05
CA SER A 415 26.04 -14.07 -1.80
C SER A 415 25.42 -15.46 -1.80
N ALA A 416 24.12 -15.59 -1.51
CA ALA A 416 23.41 -16.85 -1.48
C ALA A 416 22.65 -17.10 -2.81
N PRO A 417 22.84 -18.25 -3.48
CA PRO A 417 22.14 -18.56 -4.72
C PRO A 417 20.61 -18.58 -4.58
N GLN A 418 20.09 -19.00 -3.43
CA GLN A 418 18.65 -19.03 -3.12
C GLN A 418 18.41 -18.59 -1.66
N PRO A 419 18.12 -17.30 -1.42
CA PRO A 419 17.75 -16.82 -0.09
C PRO A 419 16.43 -17.42 0.40
N ASP A 420 16.25 -17.57 1.72
CA ASP A 420 15.00 -18.06 2.33
C ASP A 420 13.82 -17.16 1.89
N PRO A 421 12.83 -17.69 1.15
CA PRO A 421 11.70 -16.91 0.66
C PRO A 421 10.64 -16.66 1.73
N PHE A 422 10.78 -17.25 2.92
CA PHE A 422 9.77 -17.18 3.97
C PHE A 422 9.33 -15.75 4.25
N ARG A 423 8.01 -15.58 4.22
CA ARG A 423 7.34 -14.33 4.60
C ARG A 423 6.40 -14.61 5.77
N PRO A 424 6.52 -13.91 6.92
CA PRO A 424 5.56 -14.08 8.02
C PRO A 424 4.15 -13.65 7.60
N LEU A 425 3.15 -13.92 8.43
CA LEU A 425 1.81 -13.37 8.22
C LEU A 425 1.88 -11.84 8.19
N ALA A 426 1.04 -11.19 7.38
CA ALA A 426 0.98 -9.73 7.35
C ALA A 426 0.50 -9.15 8.69
N GLU A 427 -0.35 -9.91 9.36
CA GLU A 427 -0.78 -9.67 10.72
C GLU A 427 0.25 -10.21 11.72
N PRO A 428 0.49 -9.52 12.85
CA PRO A 428 1.24 -10.12 13.94
C PRO A 428 0.54 -11.40 14.46
N GLU A 429 1.32 -12.31 15.04
CA GLU A 429 0.77 -13.38 15.87
C GLU A 429 0.05 -12.79 17.09
N GLY A 430 -0.85 -13.56 17.72
CA GLY A 430 -1.89 -13.10 18.66
C GLY A 430 -1.47 -12.01 19.66
N THR A 431 -2.45 -11.21 20.09
CA THR A 431 -2.31 -10.06 20.97
C THR A 431 -1.98 -10.43 22.43
N ASP A 432 -0.85 -11.10 22.66
CA ASP A 432 -0.21 -11.16 23.99
C ASP A 432 0.56 -9.85 24.29
N ALA A 433 0.29 -8.80 23.52
CA ALA A 433 0.68 -7.45 23.89
C ALA A 433 -0.08 -7.06 25.16
N ALA A 434 0.67 -6.72 26.22
CA ALA A 434 0.11 -6.10 27.40
C ALA A 434 -0.84 -4.95 27.00
N PRO A 435 -1.98 -4.77 27.69
CA PRO A 435 -2.93 -3.72 27.34
C PRO A 435 -2.19 -2.38 27.28
N GLU A 436 -2.12 -1.83 26.07
CA GLU A 436 -1.46 -0.55 25.83
C GLU A 436 -2.19 0.51 26.66
N LYS A 437 -1.45 1.32 27.42
CA LYS A 437 -2.06 2.43 28.16
C LYS A 437 -2.88 3.28 27.19
N ALA A 438 -4.09 3.66 27.60
CA ALA A 438 -5.03 4.44 26.79
C ALA A 438 -4.60 5.92 26.67
N THR A 439 -3.39 6.13 26.20
CA THR A 439 -2.75 7.42 25.94
C THR A 439 -3.20 7.96 24.58
N VAL A 440 -2.77 9.18 24.22
CA VAL A 440 -3.13 9.82 22.96
C VAL A 440 -2.90 8.90 21.75
N GLY A 441 -3.92 8.73 20.91
CA GLY A 441 -3.91 7.83 19.74
C GLY A 441 -4.33 6.38 20.03
N ALA A 442 -4.39 5.96 21.30
CA ALA A 442 -4.79 4.60 21.66
C ALA A 442 -6.29 4.35 21.39
N SER A 443 -6.63 3.07 21.20
CA SER A 443 -8.02 2.61 21.07
C SER A 443 -8.78 2.79 22.37
N CYS A 444 -10.02 3.30 22.30
CA CYS A 444 -10.86 3.55 23.48
C CYS A 444 -12.32 3.10 23.32
N GLU A 445 -12.72 2.67 22.11
CA GLU A 445 -13.99 2.00 21.82
C GLU A 445 -13.72 0.64 21.17
N PRO A 446 -13.26 -0.37 21.94
CA PRO A 446 -13.13 -1.72 21.42
C PRO A 446 -14.49 -2.21 20.90
N THR A 447 -14.49 -2.88 19.75
CA THR A 447 -15.70 -3.47 19.18
C THR A 447 -15.46 -4.89 18.66
N ARG A 448 -16.48 -5.72 18.78
CA ARG A 448 -16.54 -7.05 18.19
C ARG A 448 -17.37 -6.98 16.90
N ILE A 449 -16.83 -7.52 15.80
CA ILE A 449 -17.55 -7.55 14.52
C ILE A 449 -18.37 -8.84 14.42
N THR A 450 -19.68 -8.70 14.24
CA THR A 450 -20.56 -9.78 13.79
C THR A 450 -20.51 -9.82 12.28
N GLN A 451 -19.99 -10.93 11.76
CA GLN A 451 -19.75 -11.15 10.33
C GLN A 451 -21.02 -11.61 9.60
N SER A 452 -21.13 -11.21 8.34
CA SER A 452 -22.14 -11.65 7.37
C SER A 452 -21.48 -12.00 6.04
N ALA A 453 -22.14 -12.88 5.27
CA ALA A 453 -21.74 -13.16 3.90
C ALA A 453 -21.90 -11.92 2.99
N ASN A 454 -22.86 -11.05 3.30
CA ASN A 454 -22.96 -9.73 2.69
C ASN A 454 -22.27 -8.71 3.62
N PRO A 455 -21.12 -8.13 3.24
CA PRO A 455 -20.38 -7.23 4.12
C PRO A 455 -21.17 -5.96 4.47
N TRP A 456 -22.20 -5.60 3.71
CA TRP A 456 -23.06 -4.46 4.04
C TRP A 456 -23.84 -4.67 5.34
N LEU A 457 -24.10 -5.94 5.69
CA LEU A 457 -24.86 -6.32 6.87
C LEU A 457 -23.98 -6.62 8.09
N ASP A 458 -22.65 -6.53 7.97
CA ASP A 458 -21.75 -6.65 9.13
C ASP A 458 -22.11 -5.61 10.20
N ARG A 459 -22.02 -5.99 11.47
CA ARG A 459 -22.32 -5.13 12.62
C ARG A 459 -21.16 -5.06 13.58
N ALA A 460 -20.97 -3.91 14.22
CA ALA A 460 -20.01 -3.76 15.32
C ALA A 460 -20.75 -3.64 16.65
N GLU A 461 -20.56 -4.62 17.52
CA GLU A 461 -20.99 -4.56 18.92
C GLU A 461 -19.95 -3.78 19.72
N LYS A 462 -20.39 -2.73 20.41
CA LYS A 462 -19.53 -1.93 21.28
C LYS A 462 -19.23 -2.69 22.56
N LEU A 463 -17.96 -2.83 22.89
CA LEU A 463 -17.51 -3.33 24.18
C LEU A 463 -17.34 -2.14 25.16
N PRO A 464 -17.19 -2.40 26.48
CA PRO A 464 -16.94 -1.34 27.45
C PRO A 464 -15.77 -0.45 27.03
N ARG A 465 -15.98 0.88 27.11
CA ARG A 465 -14.96 1.84 26.73
C ARG A 465 -13.79 1.80 27.70
N VAL A 466 -12.61 2.10 27.18
CA VAL A 466 -11.41 2.35 27.98
C VAL A 466 -11.32 3.84 28.26
N ALA A 467 -11.10 4.21 29.53
CA ALA A 467 -10.90 5.60 29.91
C ALA A 467 -9.53 6.09 29.41
N CYS A 468 -9.51 7.25 28.76
CA CYS A 468 -8.27 7.84 28.24
C CYS A 468 -7.48 8.51 29.37
N GLU A 469 -6.15 8.34 29.35
CA GLU A 469 -5.25 8.95 30.33
C GLU A 469 -5.10 10.46 30.09
N GLY A 470 -5.01 11.23 31.18
CA GLY A 470 -4.81 12.68 31.16
C GLY A 470 -6.04 13.49 31.55
N ALA A 471 -5.81 14.65 32.16
CA ALA A 471 -6.88 15.58 32.52
C ALA A 471 -7.57 16.10 31.25
N HIS A 472 -8.90 16.07 31.24
CA HIS A 472 -9.73 16.47 30.10
C HIS A 472 -9.52 15.65 28.81
N SER A 473 -8.89 14.47 28.91
CA SER A 473 -8.81 13.54 27.78
C SER A 473 -10.20 12.97 27.46
N VAL A 474 -10.45 12.79 26.17
CA VAL A 474 -11.72 12.29 25.63
C VAL A 474 -11.47 11.13 24.67
N CYS A 475 -12.45 10.25 24.57
CA CYS A 475 -12.47 9.23 23.54
C CYS A 475 -13.22 9.76 22.31
N GLU A 476 -12.48 10.04 21.22
CA GLU A 476 -13.06 10.30 19.91
C GLU A 476 -13.73 9.02 19.40
N LYS A 477 -15.00 9.10 19.02
CA LYS A 477 -15.84 7.90 18.83
C LYS A 477 -15.82 7.37 17.40
N THR A 478 -16.09 6.08 17.26
CA THR A 478 -16.34 5.39 15.98
C THR A 478 -17.45 6.06 15.19
N SER A 479 -18.53 6.49 15.85
CA SER A 479 -19.66 7.15 15.20
C SER A 479 -19.32 8.50 14.55
N VAL A 480 -18.20 9.11 14.92
CA VAL A 480 -17.74 10.38 14.32
C VAL A 480 -16.53 10.19 13.39
N GLY A 481 -16.23 8.94 12.99
CA GLY A 481 -15.20 8.64 11.99
C GLY A 481 -13.84 8.23 12.54
N PHE A 482 -13.76 7.84 13.82
CA PHE A 482 -12.55 7.26 14.44
C PHE A 482 -12.77 5.76 14.71
N PRO A 483 -12.49 4.86 13.75
CA PRO A 483 -12.71 3.43 13.93
C PRO A 483 -12.06 2.92 15.23
N GLY A 484 -12.74 2.10 16.04
CA GLY A 484 -12.20 1.64 17.33
C GLY A 484 -12.02 2.72 18.41
N GLY A 485 -12.41 3.95 18.12
CA GLY A 485 -12.14 5.12 18.93
C GLY A 485 -10.66 5.53 18.96
N MET A 486 -10.42 6.76 19.39
CA MET A 486 -9.08 7.30 19.61
C MET A 486 -9.05 8.21 20.84
N CYS A 487 -8.15 7.92 21.77
CA CYS A 487 -7.88 8.84 22.87
C CYS A 487 -7.26 10.13 22.36
N SER A 488 -7.84 11.25 22.78
CA SER A 488 -7.46 12.62 22.42
C SER A 488 -7.56 13.50 23.66
N GLY A 489 -7.07 14.73 23.60
CA GLY A 489 -7.14 15.67 24.70
C GLY A 489 -6.86 17.10 24.27
N PRO A 490 -6.74 18.03 25.24
CA PRO A 490 -6.32 19.40 24.96
C PRO A 490 -4.97 19.44 24.25
N CYS A 491 -4.84 20.32 23.27
CA CYS A 491 -3.58 20.55 22.57
C CYS A 491 -2.47 20.93 23.55
N ASP A 492 -1.35 20.22 23.46
CA ASP A 492 -0.15 20.45 24.26
C ASP A 492 1.06 20.40 23.32
N PRO A 493 1.60 21.57 22.91
CA PRO A 493 2.76 21.64 22.02
C PRO A 493 4.04 21.05 22.63
N LEU A 494 4.08 20.80 23.94
CA LEU A 494 5.26 20.28 24.64
C LEU A 494 5.26 18.74 24.72
N ASP A 495 4.16 18.07 24.35
CA ASP A 495 4.12 16.61 24.35
C ASP A 495 4.99 16.04 23.22
N ARG A 496 5.96 15.21 23.59
CA ARG A 496 6.86 14.54 22.65
C ARG A 496 6.16 13.45 21.83
N ASN A 497 5.08 12.87 22.35
CA ASN A 497 4.31 11.79 21.74
C ASN A 497 3.01 12.30 21.08
N GLY A 498 2.65 13.55 21.32
CA GLY A 498 1.49 14.21 20.76
C GLY A 498 1.87 15.32 19.77
N THR A 499 0.93 15.68 18.91
CA THR A 499 1.00 16.90 18.11
C THR A 499 -0.38 17.52 18.01
N CYS A 500 -0.43 18.84 17.93
CA CYS A 500 -1.68 19.56 17.81
C CYS A 500 -2.19 19.43 16.37
N GLY A 501 -3.45 19.05 16.19
CA GLY A 501 -4.06 18.97 14.87
C GLY A 501 -5.54 19.32 14.89
N GLY A 502 -6.10 19.54 13.69
CA GLY A 502 -7.52 19.82 13.51
C GLY A 502 -8.33 18.52 13.45
N ILE A 503 -9.29 18.37 14.35
CA ILE A 503 -10.31 17.32 14.31
C ILE A 503 -11.59 17.92 13.70
N ALA A 504 -12.05 17.36 12.58
CA ALA A 504 -13.25 17.85 11.91
C ALA A 504 -14.50 17.64 12.77
N ILE A 505 -15.32 18.69 12.86
CA ILE A 505 -16.67 18.65 13.44
C ILE A 505 -17.57 18.08 12.35
N LEU A 506 -17.77 16.75 12.38
CA LEU A 506 -18.26 15.97 11.25
C LEU A 506 -19.54 16.52 10.59
N SER A 507 -20.53 16.96 11.36
CA SER A 507 -21.80 17.44 10.79
C SER A 507 -21.61 18.74 10.02
N ASP A 508 -21.10 19.79 10.68
CA ASP A 508 -20.88 21.11 10.07
C ASP A 508 -19.91 21.03 8.89
N PHE A 509 -18.85 20.23 9.04
CA PHE A 509 -17.88 19.99 7.99
C PHE A 509 -18.53 19.34 6.75
N ASN A 510 -19.34 18.29 6.94
CA ASN A 510 -20.06 17.66 5.84
C ASN A 510 -21.10 18.58 5.20
N GLN A 511 -21.80 19.40 5.99
CA GLN A 511 -22.76 20.38 5.48
C GLN A 511 -22.06 21.46 4.63
N CYS A 512 -20.91 21.94 5.08
CA CYS A 512 -20.08 22.88 4.32
C CYS A 512 -19.67 22.29 2.96
N LEU A 513 -19.19 21.04 2.94
CA LEU A 513 -18.87 20.33 1.69
C LEU A 513 -20.11 20.11 0.81
N ALA A 514 -21.27 19.77 1.39
CA ALA A 514 -22.51 19.57 0.65
C ALA A 514 -23.03 20.86 0.00
N ALA A 515 -22.63 22.02 0.53
CA ALA A 515 -22.89 23.34 -0.03
C ALA A 515 -21.86 23.76 -1.09
N ASN A 516 -20.99 22.86 -1.56
CA ASN A 516 -19.92 23.11 -2.55
C ASN A 516 -18.99 24.27 -2.14
N ARG A 517 -18.75 24.46 -0.85
CA ARG A 517 -17.76 25.42 -0.36
C ARG A 517 -16.33 24.88 -0.56
N PRO A 518 -15.32 25.75 -0.78
CA PRO A 518 -13.93 25.32 -0.89
C PRO A 518 -13.48 24.50 0.32
N PHE A 519 -12.77 23.41 0.07
CA PHE A 519 -12.32 22.50 1.14
C PHE A 519 -11.53 23.21 2.24
N GLY A 520 -10.57 24.07 1.87
CA GLY A 520 -9.76 24.83 2.83
C GLY A 520 -10.60 25.72 3.74
N GLU A 521 -11.72 26.25 3.24
CA GLU A 521 -12.69 27.01 4.03
C GLU A 521 -13.42 26.10 5.02
N CYS A 522 -13.92 24.94 4.56
CA CYS A 522 -14.61 23.99 5.43
C CYS A 522 -13.69 23.45 6.54
N LEU A 523 -12.43 23.15 6.22
CA LEU A 523 -11.44 22.68 7.18
C LEU A 523 -11.09 23.78 8.21
N GLY A 524 -10.86 25.01 7.73
CA GLY A 524 -10.51 26.13 8.61
C GLY A 524 -11.64 26.55 9.56
N ARG A 525 -12.91 26.39 9.16
CA ARG A 525 -14.07 26.81 9.97
C ARG A 525 -14.69 25.71 10.82
N HIS A 526 -14.59 24.45 10.38
CA HIS A 526 -15.33 23.34 10.99
C HIS A 526 -14.38 22.26 11.54
N THR A 527 -13.23 22.68 12.05
CA THR A 527 -12.34 21.83 12.86
C THR A 527 -12.18 22.41 14.25
N ARG A 528 -11.90 21.55 15.22
CA ARG A 528 -11.44 21.96 16.55
C ARG A 528 -10.01 21.47 16.80
N PRO A 529 -9.20 22.22 17.56
CA PRO A 529 -7.90 21.73 17.97
C PRO A 529 -8.06 20.49 18.86
N GLY A 530 -7.22 19.49 18.61
CA GLY A 530 -7.15 18.26 19.40
C GLY A 530 -5.73 17.70 19.42
N LYS A 531 -5.39 17.04 20.52
CA LYS A 531 -4.13 16.35 20.66
C LYS A 531 -4.17 15.01 19.93
N LEU A 532 -3.37 14.88 18.88
CA LEU A 532 -3.25 13.68 18.06
C LEU A 532 -1.92 12.98 18.34
N ARG A 533 -1.85 11.67 18.08
CA ARG A 533 -0.58 10.93 18.21
C ARG A 533 0.38 11.37 17.11
N SER A 534 1.60 11.72 17.48
CA SER A 534 2.67 11.99 16.53
C SER A 534 3.05 10.71 15.78
N CYS A 535 3.46 10.86 14.52
CA CYS A 535 3.92 9.74 13.71
C CYS A 535 5.17 10.04 12.90
N SER A 536 5.93 8.98 12.62
CA SER A 536 7.07 8.94 11.71
C SER A 536 7.29 7.51 11.21
N ALA A 537 8.26 7.29 10.33
CA ALA A 537 8.62 5.94 9.88
C ALA A 537 9.00 5.00 11.05
N GLN A 538 9.58 5.55 12.12
CA GLN A 538 9.96 4.81 13.34
C GLN A 538 8.85 4.76 14.39
N GLN A 539 7.85 5.63 14.27
CA GLN A 539 6.69 5.70 15.17
C GLN A 539 5.42 5.64 14.32
N PRO A 540 5.06 4.47 13.79
CA PRO A 540 3.90 4.35 12.91
C PRO A 540 2.59 4.61 13.66
N CYS A 541 1.58 5.02 12.90
CA CYS A 541 0.21 5.04 13.38
C CYS A 541 -0.34 3.63 13.58
N ARG A 542 -1.47 3.54 14.29
CA ARG A 542 -2.28 2.33 14.33
C ARG A 542 -2.70 1.91 12.92
N ASP A 543 -2.94 0.62 12.72
CA ASP A 543 -3.19 0.03 11.39
C ASP A 543 -4.36 0.64 10.61
N ASP A 544 -5.34 1.23 11.29
CA ASP A 544 -6.50 1.92 10.74
C ASP A 544 -6.34 3.45 10.65
N PHE A 545 -5.12 3.97 10.84
CA PHE A 545 -4.77 5.40 10.84
C PHE A 545 -3.67 5.70 9.80
N ILE A 546 -3.68 6.93 9.29
CA ILE A 546 -2.68 7.45 8.35
C ILE A 546 -1.83 8.54 9.01
N CYS A 547 -0.55 8.59 8.64
CA CYS A 547 0.34 9.67 9.05
C CYS A 547 0.19 10.86 8.09
N ALA A 548 -0.64 11.82 8.46
CA ALA A 548 -0.84 13.05 7.70
C ALA A 548 0.14 14.13 8.15
N GLN A 549 0.57 14.99 7.23
CA GLN A 549 1.40 16.15 7.56
C GLN A 549 0.65 17.03 8.56
N ALA A 550 1.31 17.35 9.67
CA ALA A 550 0.83 18.31 10.64
C ALA A 550 1.55 19.65 10.48
N GLU A 551 0.85 20.73 10.80
CA GLU A 551 1.40 22.09 10.75
C GLU A 551 2.58 22.23 11.74
N GLY A 552 3.65 22.90 11.32
CA GLY A 552 4.86 23.07 12.12
C GLY A 552 5.72 21.80 12.30
N GLN A 553 5.31 20.64 11.77
CA GLN A 553 6.14 19.43 11.79
C GLN A 553 7.07 19.35 10.57
N PRO A 554 8.30 18.83 10.73
CA PRO A 554 9.20 18.62 9.61
C PRO A 554 8.68 17.50 8.66
N GLU A 555 9.28 17.40 7.47
CA GLU A 555 9.01 16.30 6.54
C GLU A 555 9.25 14.93 7.20
N GLY A 556 8.40 13.95 6.87
CA GLY A 556 8.46 12.61 7.46
C GLY A 556 7.89 12.51 8.88
N ARG A 557 7.40 13.62 9.46
CA ARG A 557 6.69 13.65 10.74
C ARG A 557 5.31 14.26 10.58
N GLY A 558 4.34 13.73 11.33
CA GLY A 558 2.96 14.12 11.18
C GLY A 558 2.07 13.75 12.36
N ALA A 559 0.76 13.78 12.12
CA ALA A 559 -0.27 13.35 13.05
C ALA A 559 -1.00 12.10 12.53
N CYS A 560 -1.29 11.16 13.43
CA CYS A 560 -2.16 10.05 13.15
C CYS A 560 -3.61 10.51 13.08
N ILE A 561 -4.22 10.38 11.90
CA ILE A 561 -5.65 10.64 11.67
C ILE A 561 -6.33 9.45 11.00
N PRO A 562 -7.64 9.26 11.20
CA PRO A 562 -8.38 8.30 10.40
C PRO A 562 -8.25 8.61 8.91
N PRO A 563 -7.98 7.61 8.05
CA PRO A 563 -7.88 7.79 6.60
C PRO A 563 -9.14 8.39 6.01
N TYR A 564 -10.29 8.15 6.65
CA TYR A 564 -11.58 8.76 6.34
C TYR A 564 -11.48 10.28 6.12
N PHE A 565 -10.78 11.01 6.99
CA PHE A 565 -10.67 12.46 6.90
C PHE A 565 -9.80 12.89 5.73
N LEU A 566 -8.83 12.07 5.33
CA LEU A 566 -7.97 12.36 4.18
C LEU A 566 -8.64 12.00 2.84
N PHE A 567 -9.23 10.80 2.76
CA PHE A 567 -9.77 10.26 1.50
C PHE A 567 -11.16 10.78 1.14
N GLN A 568 -11.93 11.31 2.09
CA GLN A 568 -13.15 12.06 1.77
C GLN A 568 -12.90 13.15 0.73
N MET A 569 -11.74 13.80 0.83
CA MET A 569 -11.32 14.88 -0.07
C MET A 569 -11.00 14.39 -1.48
N ARG A 570 -10.55 13.14 -1.56
CA ARG A 570 -9.91 12.52 -2.72
C ARG A 570 -10.88 11.77 -3.60
N VAL A 571 -12.02 11.31 -3.09
CA VAL A 571 -12.97 10.47 -3.85
C VAL A 571 -14.07 11.29 -4.49
N ASP A 572 -14.48 12.37 -3.81
CA ASP A 572 -15.70 13.09 -4.13
C ASP A 572 -15.50 14.22 -5.17
N GLY A 573 -14.26 14.42 -5.66
CA GLY A 573 -13.96 15.39 -6.72
C GLY A 573 -14.30 16.84 -6.34
N HIS A 574 -14.15 17.19 -5.05
CA HIS A 574 -14.37 18.55 -4.54
C HIS A 574 -13.33 19.52 -5.13
N SER A 575 -13.56 19.97 -6.35
CA SER A 575 -12.85 21.08 -7.02
C SER A 575 -13.61 22.38 -6.89
#